data_AF-A0A1M2VIJ4-F1
#
_entry.id   AF-A0A1M2VIJ4-F1
#
_cell.length_a   1.000
_cell.length_b   1.000
_cell.length_c   1.000
_cell.angle_alpha   90.00
_cell.angle_beta   90.00
_cell.angle_gamma   90.00
#
_symmetry.space_group_name_H-M   'P 1'
#
loop_
_entity.id
_entity.type
_entity.pdbx_description
1 polymer ?
#
loop_
_entity_poly.entity_id
_entity_poly.type
_entity_poly.pdbx_seq_one_letter_code
_entity_poly.pdbx_strand_id
1 'polypeptide(L)'
;MAYVMALQQGWPTSDLSFQVNNDIRGLIDSVNDGSTSAFMWEWFTTKPFADAGKCRFIGSVPTPWPSWLIAAHPTRAPAEALRPFLATLSEHVRAFDAAEQRAGPDVAFIKDKFGYPEADIQAWLKTVGYPSSCSEIPREVILNTLDVLQKAGFVQSPEGGFDVAQFVNTDIASLI
;
A
#
# COMPACT_ATOMS: atom_id res chain seq x y z
N MET A 1 6.06 6.21 -4.83
CA MET A 1 6.24 5.21 -5.91
C MET A 1 6.99 5.73 -7.13
N ALA A 2 6.71 6.94 -7.65
CA ALA A 2 7.47 7.51 -8.77
C ALA A 2 9.00 7.53 -8.52
N TYR A 3 9.43 7.96 -7.33
CA TYR A 3 10.84 7.87 -6.92
C TYR A 3 11.38 6.43 -6.88
N VAL A 4 10.60 5.46 -6.40
CA VAL A 4 11.00 4.04 -6.38
C VAL A 4 11.24 3.53 -7.80
N MET A 5 10.32 3.81 -8.72
CA MET A 5 10.47 3.45 -10.13
C MET A 5 11.70 4.13 -10.74
N ALA A 6 11.90 5.42 -10.50
CA ALA A 6 13.06 6.15 -10.99
C ALA A 6 14.38 5.52 -10.51
N LEU A 7 14.48 5.19 -9.21
CA LEU A 7 15.66 4.51 -8.67
C LEU A 7 15.87 3.11 -9.28
N GLN A 8 14.81 2.33 -9.49
CA GLN A 8 14.89 1.01 -10.13
C GLN A 8 15.33 1.08 -11.60
N GLN A 9 14.96 2.15 -12.30
CA GLN A 9 15.29 2.38 -13.70
C GLN A 9 16.58 3.19 -13.90
N GLY A 10 17.23 3.63 -12.81
CA GLY A 10 18.41 4.49 -12.86
C GLY A 10 18.13 5.92 -13.36
N TRP A 11 16.90 6.40 -13.26
CA TRP A 11 16.51 7.76 -13.67
C TRP A 11 16.92 8.79 -12.61
N PRO A 12 17.38 9.99 -13.02
CA PRO A 12 17.64 11.08 -12.09
C PRO A 12 16.36 11.49 -11.36
N THR A 13 16.34 11.35 -10.04
CA THR A 13 15.17 11.72 -9.22
C THR A 13 14.95 13.24 -9.15
N SER A 14 15.98 14.04 -9.46
CA SER A 14 15.93 15.50 -9.59
C SER A 14 15.05 15.98 -10.74
N ASP A 15 14.85 15.14 -11.76
CA ASP A 15 14.16 15.52 -12.99
C ASP A 15 12.65 15.23 -12.89
N LEU A 16 12.21 14.59 -11.80
CA LEU A 16 10.81 14.30 -11.55
C LEU A 16 10.06 15.59 -11.18
N SER A 17 9.01 15.90 -11.95
CA SER A 17 8.07 16.99 -11.66
C SER A 17 6.71 16.41 -11.28
N PHE A 18 6.06 16.99 -10.27
CA PHE A 18 4.78 16.50 -9.74
C PHE A 18 3.69 17.56 -9.87
N GLN A 19 2.48 17.11 -10.19
CA GLN A 19 1.28 17.93 -10.26
C GLN A 19 0.20 17.34 -9.34
N VAL A 20 -0.51 18.21 -8.63
CA VAL A 20 -1.63 17.81 -7.77
C VAL A 20 -2.90 17.75 -8.62
N ASN A 21 -3.43 16.55 -8.84
CA ASN A 21 -4.62 16.31 -9.65
C ASN A 21 -5.80 15.73 -8.86
N ASN A 22 -5.75 15.80 -7.52
CA ASN A 22 -6.77 15.34 -6.59
C ASN A 22 -7.04 13.83 -6.63
N ASP A 23 -7.88 13.38 -7.54
CA ASP A 23 -8.39 12.00 -7.60
C ASP A 23 -8.05 11.32 -8.93
N ILE A 24 -8.49 10.07 -9.08
CA ILE A 24 -8.20 9.27 -10.28
C ILE A 24 -8.73 9.91 -11.57
N ARG A 25 -9.83 10.68 -11.52
CA ARG A 25 -10.36 11.37 -12.73
C ARG A 25 -9.42 12.48 -13.14
N GLY A 26 -8.95 13.29 -12.18
CA GLY A 26 -7.98 14.33 -12.48
C GLY A 26 -6.64 13.76 -12.99
N LEU A 27 -6.21 12.60 -12.48
CA LEU A 27 -5.02 11.90 -13.00
C LEU A 27 -5.21 11.38 -14.44
N ILE A 28 -6.40 10.90 -14.76
CA ILE A 28 -6.75 10.45 -16.12
C ILE A 28 -6.84 11.66 -17.08
N ASP A 29 -7.48 12.74 -16.66
CA ASP A 29 -7.61 13.96 -17.47
C ASP A 29 -6.21 14.54 -17.77
N SER A 30 -5.32 14.57 -16.77
CA SER A 30 -3.99 15.17 -16.88
C SER A 30 -3.04 14.43 -17.83
N VAL A 31 -3.24 13.14 -18.08
CA VAL A 31 -2.45 12.42 -19.10
C VAL A 31 -3.04 12.56 -20.50
N ASN A 32 -4.34 12.82 -20.61
CA ASN A 32 -5.03 13.02 -21.88
C ASN A 32 -4.88 14.46 -22.40
N ASP A 33 -4.81 15.45 -21.50
CA ASP A 33 -4.55 16.86 -21.86
C ASP A 33 -3.05 17.20 -22.00
N GLY A 34 -2.17 16.29 -21.55
CA GLY A 34 -0.73 16.41 -21.66
C GLY A 34 -0.05 17.23 -20.55
N SER A 35 -0.79 17.66 -19.52
CA SER A 35 -0.22 18.36 -18.35
C SER A 35 0.68 17.45 -17.50
N THR A 36 0.48 16.14 -17.57
CA THR A 36 1.37 15.13 -16.96
C THR A 36 1.73 14.04 -17.95
N SER A 37 2.94 13.48 -17.83
CA SER A 37 3.39 12.40 -18.73
C SER A 37 2.84 11.02 -18.36
N ALA A 38 2.60 10.77 -17.08
CA ALA A 38 2.06 9.53 -16.54
C ALA A 38 1.56 9.74 -15.11
N PHE A 39 0.71 8.83 -14.62
CA PHE A 39 0.38 8.71 -13.21
C PHE A 39 0.57 7.27 -12.73
N MET A 40 0.61 7.09 -11.40
CA MET A 40 0.64 5.78 -10.76
C MET A 40 -0.55 5.66 -9.81
N TRP A 41 -1.26 4.55 -9.89
CA TRP A 41 -2.42 4.26 -9.04
C TRP A 41 -2.58 2.74 -8.88
N GLU A 42 -3.40 2.31 -7.91
CA GLU A 42 -3.66 0.88 -7.71
C GLU A 42 -4.33 0.28 -8.96
N TRP A 43 -3.83 -0.88 -9.41
CA TRP A 43 -4.16 -1.45 -10.71
C TRP A 43 -5.63 -1.85 -10.82
N PHE A 44 -6.18 -2.59 -9.87
CA PHE A 44 -7.55 -3.09 -9.95
C PHE A 44 -8.59 -1.95 -9.84
N THR A 45 -8.24 -0.86 -9.17
CA THR A 45 -9.02 0.38 -9.11
C THR A 45 -8.95 1.18 -10.42
N THR A 46 -7.83 1.07 -11.16
CA THR A 46 -7.62 1.80 -12.42
C THR A 46 -8.11 1.03 -13.64
N LYS A 47 -8.08 -0.31 -13.58
CA LYS A 47 -8.37 -1.21 -14.69
C LYS A 47 -9.73 -0.93 -15.37
N PRO A 48 -10.84 -0.63 -14.67
CA PRO A 48 -12.10 -0.28 -15.33
C PRO A 48 -11.99 0.94 -16.27
N PHE A 49 -11.14 1.91 -15.95
CA PHE A 49 -10.89 3.08 -16.80
C PHE A 49 -10.00 2.73 -17.99
N ALA A 50 -9.01 1.88 -17.79
CA ALA A 50 -8.15 1.38 -18.86
C ALA A 50 -8.94 0.53 -19.87
N ASP A 51 -9.80 -0.37 -19.39
CA ASP A 51 -10.68 -1.20 -20.21
C ASP A 51 -11.69 -0.34 -21.01
N ALA A 52 -12.12 0.79 -20.44
CA ALA A 52 -12.96 1.79 -21.12
C ALA A 52 -12.17 2.73 -22.06
N GLY A 53 -10.87 2.51 -22.25
CA GLY A 53 -10.00 3.31 -23.13
C GLY A 53 -9.73 4.74 -22.63
N LYS A 54 -9.93 5.02 -21.34
CA LYS A 54 -9.71 6.36 -20.74
C LYS A 54 -8.25 6.64 -20.42
N CYS A 55 -7.47 5.59 -20.18
CA CYS A 55 -6.04 5.67 -19.96
C CYS A 55 -5.38 4.38 -20.48
N ARG A 56 -4.05 4.34 -20.55
CA ARG A 56 -3.30 3.18 -21.01
C ARG A 56 -2.39 2.65 -19.91
N PHE A 57 -2.45 1.35 -19.67
CA PHE A 57 -1.48 0.67 -18.82
C PHE A 57 -0.12 0.58 -19.53
N ILE A 58 0.93 1.12 -18.91
CA ILE A 58 2.28 1.14 -19.48
C ILE A 58 3.31 0.37 -18.63
N GLY A 59 2.92 -0.07 -17.43
CA GLY A 59 3.81 -0.79 -16.52
C GLY A 59 3.30 -0.79 -15.08
N SER A 60 4.02 -1.48 -14.22
CA SER A 60 3.74 -1.53 -12.78
C SER A 60 5.02 -1.42 -11.96
N VAL A 61 4.89 -0.90 -10.74
CA VAL A 61 5.96 -0.85 -9.75
C VAL A 61 5.40 -1.39 -8.43
N PRO A 62 5.70 -2.65 -8.07
CA PRO A 62 5.32 -3.18 -6.76
C PRO A 62 5.94 -2.34 -5.64
N THR A 63 5.20 -2.15 -4.54
CA THR A 63 5.79 -1.55 -3.34
C THR A 63 6.82 -2.52 -2.74
N PRO A 64 8.01 -2.05 -2.34
CA PRO A 64 9.00 -2.92 -1.70
C PRO A 64 8.69 -3.18 -0.21
N TRP A 65 7.59 -2.63 0.30
CA TRP A 65 7.06 -2.79 1.66
C TRP A 65 5.56 -3.14 1.62
N PRO A 66 4.98 -3.62 2.75
CA PRO A 66 3.55 -3.86 2.87
C PRO A 66 2.73 -2.62 2.51
N SER A 67 1.67 -2.82 1.72
CA SER A 67 0.84 -1.73 1.22
C SER A 67 0.02 -1.03 2.30
N TRP A 68 -0.17 -1.67 3.47
CA TRP A 68 -1.02 -1.20 4.55
C TRP A 68 -0.40 -1.47 5.92
N LEU A 69 -0.58 -0.51 6.84
CA LEU A 69 -0.22 -0.59 8.26
C LEU A 69 -1.32 0.06 9.10
N ILE A 70 -1.39 -0.30 10.38
CA ILE A 70 -2.25 0.37 11.37
C ILE A 70 -1.44 1.43 12.10
N ALA A 71 -1.88 2.68 12.03
CA ALA A 71 -1.30 3.77 12.81
C ALA A 71 -2.28 4.21 13.91
N ALA A 72 -1.77 4.40 15.12
CA ALA A 72 -2.54 4.82 16.27
C ALA A 72 -1.95 6.08 16.90
N HIS A 73 -2.80 7.00 17.34
CA HIS A 73 -2.34 8.22 17.99
C HIS A 73 -1.84 7.92 19.42
N PRO A 74 -0.64 8.37 19.81
CA PRO A 74 0.02 7.92 21.04
C PRO A 74 -0.75 8.24 22.33
N THR A 75 -1.59 9.29 22.32
CA THR A 75 -2.37 9.72 23.51
C THR A 75 -3.88 9.54 23.38
N ARG A 76 -4.39 9.20 22.19
CA ARG A 76 -5.85 9.11 21.93
C ARG A 76 -6.31 7.68 21.67
N ALA A 77 -5.38 6.74 21.51
CA ALA A 77 -5.66 5.34 21.33
C ALA A 77 -4.97 4.55 22.44
N PRO A 78 -5.70 4.21 23.52
CA PRO A 78 -5.07 3.62 24.69
C PRO A 78 -4.75 2.13 24.44
N ALA A 79 -3.70 1.63 25.09
CA ALA A 79 -3.15 0.30 24.83
C ALA A 79 -4.17 -0.82 25.12
N GLU A 80 -5.00 -0.65 26.14
CA GLU A 80 -6.06 -1.59 26.52
C GLU A 80 -7.15 -1.75 25.46
N ALA A 81 -7.33 -0.75 24.58
CA ALA A 81 -8.24 -0.85 23.43
C ALA A 81 -7.52 -1.38 22.18
N LEU A 82 -6.25 -1.01 21.99
CA LEU A 82 -5.48 -1.39 20.82
C LEU A 82 -5.12 -2.88 20.78
N ARG A 83 -4.74 -3.48 21.92
CA ARG A 83 -4.42 -4.92 22.00
C ARG A 83 -5.59 -5.81 21.55
N PRO A 84 -6.81 -5.71 22.12
CA PRO A 84 -7.93 -6.53 21.68
C PRO A 84 -8.32 -6.21 20.24
N PHE A 85 -8.24 -4.94 19.81
CA PHE A 85 -8.48 -4.57 18.42
C PHE A 85 -7.55 -5.33 17.45
N LEU A 86 -6.23 -5.33 17.69
CA LEU A 86 -5.27 -6.01 16.82
C LEU A 86 -5.44 -7.54 16.86
N ALA A 87 -5.76 -8.10 18.04
CA ALA A 87 -6.03 -9.54 18.17
C ALA A 87 -7.27 -9.95 17.34
N THR A 88 -8.39 -9.24 17.51
CA THR A 88 -9.62 -9.48 16.75
C THR A 88 -9.44 -9.21 15.26
N LEU A 89 -8.70 -8.16 14.89
CA LEU A 89 -8.38 -7.89 13.48
C LEU A 89 -7.59 -9.04 12.88
N SER A 90 -6.61 -9.59 13.61
CA SER A 90 -5.83 -10.74 13.14
C SER A 90 -6.70 -11.97 12.90
N GLU A 91 -7.69 -12.22 13.74
CA GLU A 91 -8.68 -13.29 13.54
C GLU A 91 -9.49 -13.08 12.25
N HIS A 92 -10.02 -11.87 12.05
CA HIS A 92 -10.77 -11.55 10.84
C HIS A 92 -9.93 -11.60 9.58
N VAL A 93 -8.68 -11.14 9.64
CA VAL A 93 -7.74 -11.20 8.52
C VAL A 93 -7.43 -12.64 8.15
N ARG A 94 -7.14 -13.51 9.12
CA ARG A 94 -6.92 -14.94 8.85
C ARG A 94 -8.17 -15.64 8.31
N ALA A 95 -9.35 -15.29 8.83
CA ALA A 95 -10.60 -15.83 8.33
C ALA A 95 -10.82 -15.42 6.86
N PHE A 96 -10.62 -14.15 6.53
CA PHE A 96 -10.73 -13.63 5.17
C PHE A 96 -9.67 -14.22 4.23
N ASP A 97 -8.45 -14.43 4.70
CA ASP A 97 -7.37 -15.00 3.87
C ASP A 97 -7.46 -16.53 3.71
N ALA A 98 -8.40 -17.20 4.37
CA ALA A 98 -8.57 -18.64 4.28
C ALA A 98 -8.94 -19.08 2.84
N ALA A 99 -8.34 -20.17 2.38
CA ALA A 99 -8.48 -20.65 1.00
C ALA A 99 -9.95 -20.85 0.60
N GLU A 100 -10.79 -21.32 1.53
CA GLU A 100 -12.22 -21.56 1.31
C GLU A 100 -13.00 -20.25 1.15
N GLN A 101 -12.62 -19.17 1.84
CA GLN A 101 -13.25 -17.86 1.69
C GLN A 101 -12.85 -17.21 0.36
N ARG A 102 -11.56 -17.28 0.01
CA ARG A 102 -11.03 -16.73 -1.24
C ARG A 102 -11.59 -17.42 -2.48
N ALA A 103 -11.97 -18.69 -2.36
CA ALA A 103 -12.53 -19.48 -3.47
C ALA A 103 -13.94 -19.04 -3.89
N GLY A 104 -14.67 -18.27 -3.07
CA GLY A 104 -16.04 -17.88 -3.40
C GLY A 104 -16.64 -16.80 -2.51
N PRO A 105 -16.79 -17.02 -1.19
CA PRO A 105 -17.40 -16.05 -0.28
C PRO A 105 -16.83 -14.62 -0.40
N ASP A 106 -15.52 -14.46 -0.44
CA ASP A 106 -14.89 -13.13 -0.56
C ASP A 106 -15.16 -12.52 -1.93
N VAL A 107 -15.15 -13.34 -2.98
CA VAL A 107 -15.47 -12.89 -4.35
C VAL A 107 -16.88 -12.30 -4.38
N ALA A 108 -17.86 -13.00 -3.80
CA ALA A 108 -19.24 -12.54 -3.73
C ALA A 108 -19.36 -11.26 -2.89
N PHE A 109 -18.69 -11.20 -1.74
CA PHE A 109 -18.68 -10.02 -0.87
C PHE A 109 -18.09 -8.79 -1.58
N ILE A 110 -16.91 -8.91 -2.19
CA ILE A 110 -16.24 -7.80 -2.87
C ILE A 110 -17.08 -7.32 -4.06
N LYS A 111 -17.70 -8.25 -4.80
CA LYS A 111 -18.58 -7.93 -5.92
C LYS A 111 -19.82 -7.15 -5.46
N ASP A 112 -20.47 -7.59 -4.39
CA ASP A 112 -21.61 -6.87 -3.79
C ASP A 112 -21.22 -5.47 -3.30
N LYS A 113 -20.10 -5.37 -2.57
CA LYS A 113 -19.71 -4.11 -1.92
C LYS A 113 -19.10 -3.08 -2.86
N PHE A 114 -18.32 -3.52 -3.84
CA PHE A 114 -17.50 -2.63 -4.64
C PHE A 114 -17.83 -2.68 -6.15
N GLY A 115 -18.64 -3.64 -6.59
CA GLY A 115 -19.10 -3.71 -7.97
C GLY A 115 -18.02 -4.10 -9.00
N TYR A 116 -16.87 -4.60 -8.55
CA TYR A 116 -15.80 -5.02 -9.46
C TYR A 116 -16.21 -6.28 -10.26
N PRO A 117 -15.73 -6.42 -11.51
CA PRO A 117 -15.91 -7.65 -12.27
C PRO A 117 -15.33 -8.85 -11.54
N GLU A 118 -16.05 -9.96 -11.54
CA GLU A 118 -15.67 -11.17 -10.81
C GLU A 118 -14.27 -11.69 -11.18
N ALA A 119 -13.93 -11.66 -12.48
CA ALA A 119 -12.61 -12.06 -12.97
C ALA A 119 -11.48 -11.18 -12.40
N ASP A 120 -11.74 -9.88 -12.22
CA ASP A 120 -10.76 -8.94 -11.66
C ASP A 120 -10.59 -9.15 -10.16
N ILE A 121 -11.68 -9.44 -9.44
CA ILE A 121 -11.63 -9.80 -8.01
C ILE A 121 -10.81 -11.08 -7.81
N GLN A 122 -11.07 -12.12 -8.61
CA GLN A 122 -10.33 -13.38 -8.55
C GLN A 122 -8.85 -13.19 -8.90
N ALA A 123 -8.52 -12.30 -9.84
CA ALA A 123 -7.14 -11.96 -10.14
C ALA A 123 -6.48 -11.20 -8.97
N TRP A 124 -7.18 -10.25 -8.36
CA TRP A 124 -6.69 -9.52 -7.19
C TRP A 124 -6.43 -10.44 -5.99
N LEU A 125 -7.37 -11.34 -5.68
CA LEU A 125 -7.26 -12.37 -4.63
C LEU A 125 -6.14 -13.40 -4.88
N LYS A 126 -5.49 -13.41 -6.04
CA LYS A 126 -4.27 -14.22 -6.25
C LYS A 126 -2.98 -13.46 -5.91
N THR A 127 -3.08 -12.14 -5.75
CA THR A 127 -1.92 -11.25 -5.61
C THR A 127 -1.82 -10.60 -4.24
N VAL A 128 -2.96 -10.31 -3.60
CA VAL A 128 -2.97 -9.72 -2.26
C VAL A 128 -2.58 -10.78 -1.23
N GLY A 129 -1.61 -10.43 -0.38
CA GLY A 129 -1.23 -11.23 0.79
C GLY A 129 -1.56 -10.47 2.07
N TYR A 130 -1.86 -11.23 3.12
CA TYR A 130 -2.21 -10.67 4.43
C TYR A 130 -1.27 -11.19 5.53
N PRO A 131 -1.00 -10.40 6.58
CA PRO A 131 -0.25 -10.89 7.72
C PRO A 131 -1.08 -11.87 8.55
N SER A 132 -0.44 -12.88 9.11
CA SER A 132 -1.08 -13.81 10.06
C SER A 132 -1.37 -13.14 11.41
N SER A 133 -0.63 -12.09 11.75
CA SER A 133 -0.69 -11.32 13.00
C SER A 133 -0.59 -9.83 12.69
N CYS A 134 -1.62 -9.06 13.04
CA CYS A 134 -1.63 -7.59 12.88
C CYS A 134 -0.89 -6.85 14.00
N SER A 135 -0.40 -7.58 15.02
CA SER A 135 0.43 -7.04 16.10
C SER A 135 1.92 -7.32 15.91
N GLU A 136 2.33 -7.80 14.73
CA GLU A 136 3.73 -8.07 14.40
C GLU A 136 4.17 -7.21 13.23
N ILE A 137 5.35 -6.63 13.34
CA ILE A 137 5.94 -5.77 12.32
C ILE A 137 7.38 -6.24 12.08
N PRO A 138 7.71 -6.78 10.89
CA PRO A 138 9.09 -7.10 10.56
C PRO A 138 9.97 -5.84 10.57
N ARG A 139 11.11 -5.89 11.26
CA ARG A 139 12.04 -4.74 11.36
C ARG A 139 12.48 -4.24 9.99
N GLU A 140 12.66 -5.18 9.05
CA GLU A 140 13.03 -4.90 7.67
C GLU A 140 12.01 -4.01 6.93
N VAL A 141 10.71 -4.07 7.27
CA VAL A 141 9.70 -3.20 6.68
C VAL A 141 10.03 -1.73 6.96
N ILE A 142 10.36 -1.42 8.21
CA ILE A 142 10.68 -0.06 8.64
C ILE A 142 12.03 0.37 8.05
N LEU A 143 13.05 -0.49 8.16
CA LEU A 143 14.39 -0.20 7.67
C LEU A 143 14.43 0.02 6.16
N ASN A 144 13.79 -0.85 5.36
CA ASN A 144 13.76 -0.72 3.90
C ASN A 144 12.97 0.53 3.47
N THR A 145 11.89 0.86 4.18
CA THR A 145 11.13 2.09 3.92
C THR A 145 11.99 3.32 4.18
N LEU A 146 12.67 3.37 5.33
CA LEU A 146 13.55 4.49 5.70
C LEU A 146 14.75 4.63 4.75
N ASP A 147 15.37 3.52 4.33
CA ASP A 147 16.46 3.52 3.34
C ASP A 147 16.01 4.13 2.01
N VAL A 148 14.84 3.75 1.50
CA VAL A 148 14.29 4.31 0.26
C VAL A 148 13.95 5.80 0.42
N LEU A 149 13.33 6.19 1.54
CA LEU A 149 13.03 7.60 1.81
C LEU A 149 14.30 8.45 1.93
N GLN A 150 15.37 7.89 2.50
CA GLN A 150 16.67 8.54 2.60
C GLN A 150 17.33 8.68 1.23
N LYS A 151 17.36 7.62 0.42
CA LYS A 151 17.87 7.66 -0.96
C LYS A 151 17.11 8.63 -1.85
N ALA A 152 15.81 8.78 -1.61
CA ALA A 152 14.97 9.77 -2.29
C ALA A 152 15.13 11.21 -1.73
N GLY A 153 15.87 11.40 -0.64
CA GLY A 153 16.17 12.71 -0.06
C GLY A 153 15.07 13.28 0.86
N PHE A 154 14.08 12.48 1.25
CA PHE A 154 12.96 12.94 2.08
C PHE A 154 13.23 12.90 3.58
N VAL A 155 14.14 12.02 4.01
CA VAL A 155 14.54 11.90 5.42
C VAL A 155 16.06 11.88 5.50
N GLN A 156 16.58 12.39 6.62
CA GLN A 156 18.00 12.28 6.94
C GLN A 156 18.16 11.26 8.06
N SER A 157 19.12 10.35 7.89
CA SER A 157 19.46 9.40 8.95
C SER A 157 20.10 10.15 10.12
N PRO A 158 19.67 9.90 11.35
CA PRO A 158 20.34 10.46 12.53
C PRO A 158 21.74 9.85 12.69
N GLU A 159 22.58 10.50 13.49
CA GLU A 159 23.87 9.95 13.89
C GLU A 159 23.65 8.62 14.62
N GLY A 160 24.25 7.54 14.11
CA GLY A 160 24.05 6.17 14.62
C GLY A 160 22.92 5.36 13.94
N GLY A 161 22.19 5.95 12.99
CA GLY A 161 21.15 5.27 12.24
C GLY A 161 19.78 5.25 12.93
N PHE A 162 18.74 4.80 12.22
CA PHE A 162 17.38 4.78 12.73
C PHE A 162 17.17 3.69 13.80
N ASP A 163 16.62 4.09 14.95
CA ASP A 163 16.06 3.15 15.92
C ASP A 163 14.61 2.80 15.55
N VAL A 164 14.40 1.58 15.04
CA VAL A 164 13.08 1.10 14.62
C VAL A 164 12.05 1.07 15.75
N ALA A 165 12.48 0.98 17.01
CA ALA A 165 11.58 0.98 18.17
C ALA A 165 10.87 2.33 18.37
N GLN A 166 11.38 3.42 17.76
CA GLN A 166 10.70 4.72 17.81
C GLN A 166 9.44 4.77 16.95
N PHE A 167 9.31 3.86 15.97
CA PHE A 167 8.18 3.83 15.03
C PHE A 167 7.10 2.82 15.44
N VAL A 168 7.36 2.00 16.46
CA VAL A 168 6.44 0.95 16.92
C VAL A 168 6.36 1.00 18.43
N ASN A 169 5.14 1.12 18.96
CA ASN A 169 4.93 0.95 20.40
C ASN A 169 5.12 -0.54 20.74
N THR A 170 6.29 -0.89 21.27
CA THR A 170 6.68 -2.28 21.58
C THR A 170 5.92 -2.88 22.74
N ASP A 171 5.21 -2.07 23.53
CA ASP A 171 4.28 -2.63 24.49
C ASP A 171 3.12 -3.27 23.75
N ILE A 172 2.64 -2.69 22.65
CA ILE A 172 1.41 -3.09 21.94
C ILE A 172 1.68 -4.09 20.82
N ALA A 173 2.75 -3.88 20.04
CA ALA A 173 3.09 -4.69 18.87
C ALA A 173 4.55 -5.13 18.91
N SER A 174 4.83 -6.33 18.41
CA SER A 174 6.16 -6.92 18.40
C SER A 174 6.92 -6.55 17.14
N LEU A 175 8.17 -6.15 17.30
CA LEU A 175 9.14 -6.08 16.20
C LEU A 175 9.75 -7.45 15.97
N ILE A 176 9.55 -8.03 14.79
CA ILE A 176 10.06 -9.36 14.42
C ILE A 176 11.19 -9.31 13.39
#